data_AF-M4NQ00-F1
#
_entry.id   AF-M4NQ00-F1
#
_cell.length_a   1.000
_cell.length_b   1.000
_cell.length_c   1.000
_cell.angle_alpha   90.00
_cell.angle_beta   90.00
_cell.angle_gamma   90.00
#
_symmetry.space_group_name_H-M   'P 1'
#
loop_
_entity.id
_entity.type
_entity.pdbx_description
1 polymer ?
#
loop_
_entity_poly.entity_id
_entity_poly.type
_entity_poly.pdbx_seq_one_letter_code
_entity_poly.pdbx_strand_id
1 'polypeptide(L)'
;MLRESEVAHRTGLSPSTIRNRCTVGHSSFDPEFPQPRVLGSGKNRSAVGWLQSEILDWMNTRPKAYLTDQLNNRAKVAKNVRGHASDKEEFML
;
A
#
# COMPACT_ATOMS: atom_id res chain seq x y z
N MET A 1 13.95 0.80 6.64
CA MET A 1 13.19 -0.35 6.08
C MET A 1 11.72 -0.06 6.19
N LEU A 2 10.93 -0.51 5.22
CA LEU A 2 9.49 -0.30 5.19
C LEU A 2 8.74 -1.58 5.60
N ARG A 3 7.68 -1.45 6.41
CA ARG A 3 6.70 -2.52 6.64
C ARG A 3 5.68 -2.57 5.51
N GLU A 4 4.95 -3.68 5.39
CA GLU A 4 3.93 -3.89 4.35
C GLU A 4 2.90 -2.74 4.31
N SER A 5 2.48 -2.23 5.47
CA SER A 5 1.58 -1.08 5.59
C SER A 5 2.18 0.21 5.03
N GLU A 6 3.48 0.44 5.20
CA GLU A 6 4.17 1.62 4.68
C GLU A 6 4.40 1.51 3.17
N VAL A 7 4.69 0.31 2.67
CA VAL A 7 4.74 0.03 1.23
C VAL A 7 3.37 0.26 0.60
N ALA A 8 2.29 -0.22 1.24
CA ALA A 8 0.91 0.02 0.81
C ALA A 8 0.59 1.52 0.76
N HIS A 9 0.96 2.27 1.80
CA HIS A 9 0.73 3.71 1.83
C HIS A 9 1.50 4.46 0.74
N ARG A 10 2.74 4.09 0.46
CA ARG A 10 3.58 4.75 -0.56
C ARG A 10 3.19 4.40 -1.98
N THR A 11 2.90 3.12 -2.24
CA THR A 11 2.55 2.63 -3.57
C THR A 11 1.07 2.83 -3.88
N GLY A 12 0.19 2.84 -2.87
CA GLY A 12 -1.27 2.91 -3.07
C GLY A 12 -1.89 1.55 -3.33
N LEU A 13 -1.08 0.50 -3.26
CA LEU A 13 -1.54 -0.87 -3.33
C LEU A 13 -2.15 -1.31 -2.01
N SER A 14 -3.11 -2.22 -2.10
CA SER A 14 -3.50 -3.01 -0.94
C SER A 14 -2.37 -3.97 -0.53
N PRO A 15 -2.31 -4.36 0.75
CA PRO A 15 -1.39 -5.40 1.21
C PRO A 15 -1.47 -6.71 0.43
N SER A 16 -2.69 -7.14 0.05
CA SER A 16 -2.88 -8.33 -0.78
C SER A 16 -2.23 -8.19 -2.14
N THR A 17 -2.37 -7.04 -2.80
CA THR A 17 -1.74 -6.80 -4.10
C THR A 17 -0.22 -6.75 -3.99
N ILE A 18 0.34 -6.22 -2.90
CA ILE A 18 1.79 -6.26 -2.64
C ILE A 18 2.29 -7.71 -2.56
N ARG A 19 1.64 -8.56 -1.77
CA ARG A 19 2.01 -9.99 -1.69
C ARG A 19 1.87 -10.68 -3.03
N ASN A 20 0.78 -10.43 -3.74
CA ASN A 20 0.52 -11.01 -5.05
C ASN A 20 1.56 -10.59 -6.11
N ARG A 21 2.10 -9.36 -6.04
CA ARG A 21 3.22 -8.93 -6.90
C ARG A 21 4.50 -9.70 -6.64
N CYS A 22 4.71 -10.19 -5.41
CA CYS A 22 5.90 -10.99 -5.05
C CYS A 22 5.75 -12.48 -5.40
N THR A 23 4.53 -12.97 -5.59
CA THR A 23 4.25 -14.41 -5.78
C THR A 23 4.34 -14.81 -7.25
N VAL A 24 5.37 -15.57 -7.61
CA VAL A 24 5.53 -16.15 -8.95
C VAL A 24 4.30 -16.96 -9.34
N GLY A 25 3.79 -16.74 -10.56
CA GLY A 25 2.62 -17.43 -11.11
C GLY A 25 1.27 -16.80 -10.77
N HIS A 26 1.22 -15.79 -9.88
CA HIS A 26 0.01 -14.98 -9.72
C HIS A 26 -0.16 -14.05 -10.94
N SER A 27 -1.40 -13.78 -11.36
CA SER A 27 -1.70 -12.92 -12.52
C SER A 27 -1.12 -11.50 -12.39
N SER A 28 -1.02 -11.01 -11.16
CA SER A 28 -0.42 -9.73 -10.80
C SER A 28 1.06 -9.82 -10.42
N PHE A 29 1.74 -10.95 -10.64
CA PHE A 29 3.17 -11.08 -10.39
C PHE A 29 3.95 -10.02 -11.17
N ASP A 30 4.88 -9.36 -10.51
CA ASP A 30 5.71 -8.33 -11.11
C ASP A 30 7.17 -8.65 -10.79
N PRO A 31 7.95 -9.14 -11.77
CA PRO A 31 9.34 -9.55 -11.54
C PRO A 31 10.26 -8.39 -11.17
N GLU A 32 9.84 -7.14 -11.42
CA GLU A 32 10.59 -5.95 -11.02
C GLU A 32 10.17 -5.43 -9.64
N PHE A 33 9.09 -5.96 -9.05
CA PHE A 33 8.64 -5.50 -7.74
C PHE A 33 9.64 -5.89 -6.65
N PRO A 34 10.04 -4.94 -5.78
CA PRO A 34 11.00 -5.20 -4.71
C PRO A 34 10.57 -6.35 -3.80
N GLN A 35 11.49 -7.26 -3.53
CA GLN A 35 11.22 -8.43 -2.70
C GLN A 35 11.34 -8.13 -1.21
N PRO A 36 10.47 -8.70 -0.36
CA PRO A 36 10.61 -8.57 1.08
C PRO A 36 11.87 -9.25 1.61
N ARG A 37 12.51 -8.62 2.59
CA ARG A 37 13.64 -9.15 3.34
C ARG A 37 13.19 -9.53 4.75
N VAL A 38 13.69 -10.66 5.25
CA VAL A 38 13.42 -11.13 6.61
C VAL A 38 14.25 -10.29 7.60
N LEU A 39 13.61 -9.76 8.64
CA LEU A 39 14.21 -8.81 9.61
C LEU A 39 14.50 -9.42 10.98
N GLY A 40 14.22 -10.70 11.16
CA GLY A 40 14.49 -11.40 12.40
C GLY A 40 15.11 -12.77 12.15
N SER A 41 15.78 -13.30 13.17
CA SER A 41 16.42 -14.61 13.14
C SER A 41 15.47 -15.76 13.52
N GLY A 42 14.17 -15.48 13.70
CA GLY A 42 13.18 -16.45 14.15
C GLY A 42 12.77 -17.42 13.04
N LYS A 43 12.81 -18.72 13.32
CA LYS A 43 12.51 -19.79 12.35
C LYS A 43 11.09 -19.74 11.73
N ASN A 44 10.10 -19.18 12.43
CA ASN A 44 8.68 -19.33 12.02
C ASN A 44 7.84 -18.03 11.97
N ARG A 45 8.29 -16.90 12.53
CA ARG A 45 7.50 -15.64 12.59
C ARG A 45 8.38 -14.39 12.45
N SER A 46 9.38 -14.45 11.60
CA SER A 46 10.23 -13.30 11.39
C SER A 46 9.49 -12.23 10.60
N ALA A 47 9.49 -11.01 11.13
CA ALA A 47 8.89 -9.88 10.45
C ALA A 47 9.61 -9.63 9.13
N VAL A 48 8.86 -9.24 8.10
CA VAL A 48 9.43 -8.87 6.79
C VAL A 48 9.42 -7.36 6.60
N GLY A 49 10.29 -6.87 5.72
CA GLY A 49 10.31 -5.48 5.31
C GLY A 49 11.01 -5.26 3.98
N TRP A 50 10.79 -4.10 3.39
CA TRP A 50 11.35 -3.71 2.10
C TRP A 50 12.41 -2.63 2.27
N LEU A 51 13.39 -2.61 1.37
CA LEU A 51 14.28 -1.46 1.28
C LEU A 51 13.51 -0.29 0.68
N GLN A 52 13.62 0.87 1.34
CA GLN A 52 12.90 2.06 0.91
C GLN A 52 13.38 2.55 -0.46
N SER A 53 14.67 2.48 -0.73
CA SER A 53 15.25 2.85 -2.02
C SER A 53 14.68 2.02 -3.17
N GLU A 54 14.64 0.69 -3.03
CA GLU A 54 14.10 -0.20 -4.06
C GLU A 54 12.63 0.11 -4.38
N ILE A 55 11.82 0.42 -3.35
CA ILE A 55 10.41 0.83 -3.55
C ILE A 55 10.30 2.17 -4.28
N LEU A 56 11.16 3.14 -3.94
CA LEU A 56 11.18 4.44 -4.61
C LEU A 56 11.59 4.30 -6.08
N ASP A 57 12.64 3.53 -6.35
CA ASP A 57 13.14 3.27 -7.69
C ASP A 57 12.08 2.57 -8.54
N TRP A 58 11.43 1.53 -8.00
CA TRP A 58 10.32 0.83 -8.66
C TRP A 58 9.14 1.75 -9.02
N MET A 59 8.81 2.71 -8.15
CA MET A 59 7.76 3.70 -8.44
C MET A 59 8.19 4.68 -9.54
N ASN A 60 9.47 5.05 -9.58
CA ASN A 60 10.00 6.01 -10.55
C ASN A 60 10.07 5.44 -11.98
N THR A 61 10.18 4.12 -12.14
CA THR A 61 10.16 3.49 -13.48
C THR A 61 8.76 3.38 -14.09
N ARG A 62 7.70 3.68 -13.33
CA ARG A 62 6.31 3.55 -13.77
C ARG A 62 5.72 4.91 -14.14
N PRO A 63 4.87 4.98 -15.19
CA PRO A 63 4.20 6.22 -15.58
C PRO A 63 3.40 6.82 -14.42
N LYS A 64 3.41 8.16 -14.29
CA LYS A 64 2.74 8.93 -13.22
C LYS A 64 1.24 8.64 -13.01
N ALA A 65 0.59 7.87 -13.88
CA ALA A 65 -0.78 7.38 -13.73
C ALA A 65 -1.02 6.72 -12.34
N TYR A 66 0.02 6.14 -11.75
CA TYR A 66 -0.04 5.53 -10.42
C TYR A 66 -0.18 6.54 -9.27
N LEU A 67 0.39 7.74 -9.42
CA LEU A 67 0.23 8.84 -8.46
C LEU A 67 -1.18 9.45 -8.54
N THR A 68 -1.81 9.37 -9.71
CA THR A 68 -3.16 9.91 -9.94
C THR A 68 -4.20 9.09 -9.17
N ASP A 69 -4.03 7.77 -9.09
CA ASP A 69 -4.95 6.91 -8.33
C ASP A 69 -4.83 7.12 -6.81
N GLN A 70 -3.63 7.44 -6.32
CA GLN A 70 -3.40 7.86 -4.92
C GLN A 70 -4.11 9.17 -4.55
N LEU A 71 -4.04 10.18 -5.41
CA LEU A 71 -4.75 11.45 -5.21
C LEU A 71 -6.27 11.23 -5.24
N ASN A 72 -6.75 10.41 -6.17
CA ASN A 72 -8.17 10.09 -6.31
C ASN A 72 -8.71 9.30 -5.11
N ASN A 73 -7.95 8.35 -4.58
CA ASN A 73 -8.36 7.57 -3.40
C ASN A 73 -8.35 8.41 -2.12
N ARG A 74 -7.38 9.31 -1.92
CA ARG A 74 -7.41 10.29 -0.82
C ARG A 74 -8.61 11.23 -0.91
N ALA A 75 -8.94 11.71 -2.11
CA ALA A 75 -10.11 12.55 -2.34
C ALA A 75 -11.43 11.80 -2.09
N LYS A 76 -11.52 10.51 -2.42
CA LYS A 76 -12.68 9.65 -2.10
C LYS A 76 -12.85 9.44 -0.59
N VAL A 77 -11.76 9.13 0.13
CA VAL A 77 -11.80 8.96 1.61
C VAL A 77 -12.19 10.27 2.31
N ALA A 78 -11.62 11.41 1.89
CA ALA A 78 -11.95 12.72 2.46
C ALA A 78 -13.39 13.19 2.19
N LYS A 79 -14.04 12.67 1.14
CA LYS A 79 -15.48 12.89 0.88
C LYS A 79 -16.35 11.99 1.76
N ASN A 80 -15.94 10.74 1.99
CA ASN A 80 -16.68 9.79 2.81
C ASN A 80 -16.73 10.17 4.30
N VAL A 81 -15.64 10.76 4.82
CA VAL A 81 -15.58 11.25 6.21
C VAL A 81 -16.52 12.45 6.46
N ARG A 82 -16.72 13.32 5.45
CA ARG A 82 -17.66 14.46 5.56
C ARG A 82 -19.13 14.03 5.55
N GLY A 83 -19.49 12.95 4.85
CA GLY A 83 -20.86 12.43 4.86
C GLY A 83 -21.29 11.85 6.22
N HIS A 84 -20.36 11.28 6.98
CA HIS A 84 -20.65 10.67 8.29
C HIS A 84 -20.72 11.65 9.47
N ALA A 85 -20.28 12.89 9.28
CA ALA A 85 -20.35 13.93 10.31
C ALA A 85 -21.70 14.68 10.31
N SER A 86 -22.52 14.53 9.27
CA SER A 86 -23.82 15.19 9.16
C SER A 86 -24.95 14.49 9.91
N ASP A 87 -24.80 13.21 10.26
CA ASP A 87 -25.89 12.39 10.84
C ASP A 87 -25.92 12.43 12.38
N LYS A 88 -25.03 13.18 13.04
CA LYS A 88 -24.93 13.21 14.51
C LYS A 88 -25.47 14.48 15.18
N GLU A 89 -25.86 15.48 14.40
CA GLU A 89 -26.43 16.74 14.93
C GLU A 89 -27.98 16.77 14.90
N GLU A 90 -28.64 15.76 14.31
CA GLU A 90 -30.11 15.73 14.21
C GLU A 90 -30.81 14.87 15.28
N PHE A 91 -30.06 14.25 16.20
CA PHE A 91 -30.60 13.36 17.26
C PHE A 91 -30.51 13.93 18.69
N MET A 92 -30.30 15.24 18.85
CA MET A 92 -30.24 15.93 20.14
C MET A 92 -31.27 17.08 20.23
N LEU A 93 -32.51 16.83 19.83
CA LEU A 93 -33.68 17.65 20.21
C LEU A 93 -34.82 16.75 20.68
#